data_AF-A0A5Q4EJL9-F1
#
_entry.id   AF-A0A5Q4EJL9-F1
#
_cell.length_a   1.000
_cell.length_b   1.000
_cell.length_c   1.000
_cell.angle_alpha   90.00
_cell.angle_beta   90.00
_cell.angle_gamma   90.00
#
_symmetry.space_group_name_H-M   'P 1'
#
loop_
_entity.id
_entity.type
_entity.pdbx_description
1 polymer ?
#
loop_
_entity_poly.entity_id
_entity_poly.type
_entity_poly.pdbx_seq_one_letter_code
_entity_poly.pdbx_strand_id
1 'polypeptide(L)'
;MEEKIVKHPLHGFSSKYDNEKLVTYLYSEDPLTFKTQKDDEEQTDNALQEIWVNSFVKFFEAPIDWYFNHVLGIKYNEEDDTLEDTELFGLDYLQQWSFKQELLRHEEDPEALIQKGIKQGSLPLKNQGKYTAEQLIEELQPLKQRYKELTDNKKEVSNDIDLRFGNIRIKGTLEGVFDKHYIGVTTSKSSTSALKYRTRNYLRSLLLYACEAIESATELTLQKEKGKIAVQEIDYPKLEKQAAINQIESLLKFFRKGQNSPLMFCLEAAIPGKDMDDITIDSVKDAFENRMKENSNVQPPIPGNQYITMLWNEGYFEEINEEDLEEIREFAGLLNINEK
;
A
#
# COMPACT_ATOMS: atom_id res chain seq x y z
N MET A 1 18.97 -66.41 9.75
CA MET A 1 20.14 -65.76 9.13
C MET A 1 19.85 -64.27 9.19
N GLU A 2 20.49 -63.54 10.12
CA GLU A 2 20.20 -62.12 10.35
C GLU A 2 20.75 -61.28 9.19
N GLU A 3 19.88 -60.52 8.54
CA GLU A 3 20.22 -59.61 7.46
C GLU A 3 20.84 -58.34 8.06
N LYS A 4 22.18 -58.21 8.00
CA LYS A 4 22.96 -57.13 8.67
C LYS A 4 23.08 -55.83 7.86
N ILE A 5 22.32 -55.66 6.78
CA ILE A 5 22.42 -54.51 5.89
C ILE A 5 21.12 -53.71 5.93
N VAL A 6 21.20 -52.48 6.42
CA VAL A 6 20.07 -51.55 6.48
C VAL A 6 20.22 -50.51 5.37
N LYS A 7 19.24 -50.43 4.47
CA LYS A 7 19.22 -49.41 3.40
C LYS A 7 18.59 -48.13 3.93
N HIS A 8 19.42 -47.10 4.07
CA HIS A 8 18.95 -45.78 4.46
C HIS A 8 18.34 -45.02 3.27
N PRO A 9 17.25 -44.27 3.48
CA PRO A 9 16.78 -43.26 2.54
C PRO A 9 17.85 -42.21 2.26
N LEU A 10 17.88 -41.69 1.03
CA LEU A 10 18.84 -40.68 0.61
C LEU A 10 18.65 -39.34 1.34
N HIS A 11 17.41 -39.00 1.70
CA HIS A 11 17.06 -37.74 2.37
C HIS A 11 16.70 -37.97 3.83
N GLY A 12 17.20 -37.09 4.72
CA GLY A 12 16.97 -37.15 6.16
C GLY A 12 15.51 -36.98 6.58
N PHE A 13 14.70 -36.30 5.78
CA PHE A 13 13.26 -36.07 5.98
C PHE A 13 12.38 -37.16 5.33
N SER A 14 12.96 -38.29 4.92
CA SER A 14 12.15 -39.39 4.37
C SER A 14 11.18 -39.91 5.43
N SER A 15 9.90 -40.08 5.08
CA SER A 15 8.88 -40.71 5.93
C SER A 15 9.24 -42.12 6.41
N LYS A 16 10.28 -42.74 5.84
CA LYS A 16 10.84 -44.01 6.32
C LYS A 16 11.56 -43.89 7.66
N TYR A 17 11.93 -42.69 8.09
CA TYR A 17 12.53 -42.41 9.40
C TYR A 17 11.50 -42.20 10.53
N ASP A 18 10.22 -42.41 10.26
CA ASP A 18 9.10 -42.32 11.22
C ASP A 18 8.55 -43.72 11.54
N ASN A 19 9.44 -44.68 11.83
CA ASN A 19 9.06 -46.05 12.17
C ASN A 19 10.02 -46.63 13.22
N GLU A 20 9.61 -47.68 13.95
CA GLU A 20 10.38 -48.30 15.04
C GLU A 20 11.79 -48.80 14.65
N LYS A 21 12.07 -49.02 13.35
CA LYS A 21 13.36 -49.53 12.84
C LYS A 21 14.35 -48.46 12.38
N LEU A 22 13.87 -47.28 12.02
CA LEU A 22 14.67 -46.16 11.52
C LEU A 22 14.08 -44.90 12.10
N VAL A 23 14.81 -44.24 13.01
CA VAL A 23 14.38 -43.03 13.71
C VAL A 23 15.40 -41.92 13.43
N THR A 24 14.93 -40.71 13.21
CA THR A 24 15.76 -39.50 13.11
C THR A 24 15.59 -38.66 14.37
N TYR A 25 16.70 -38.17 14.92
CA TYR A 25 16.72 -37.28 16.09
C TYR A 25 16.92 -35.81 15.70
N LEU A 26 16.95 -35.50 14.40
CA LEU A 26 17.29 -34.18 13.88
C LEU A 26 16.10 -33.21 13.83
N TYR A 27 14.87 -33.72 13.82
CA TYR A 27 13.66 -32.91 13.71
C TYR A 27 12.88 -32.98 15.01
N SER A 28 12.74 -31.85 15.69
CA SER A 28 11.80 -31.66 16.80
C SER A 28 10.38 -31.54 16.23
N GLU A 29 9.42 -32.28 16.81
CA GLU A 29 8.02 -32.37 16.34
C GLU A 29 7.21 -31.08 16.54
N ASP A 30 7.67 -30.15 17.39
CA ASP A 30 6.91 -28.93 17.66
C ASP A 30 7.23 -27.84 16.63
N PRO A 31 6.28 -27.40 15.80
CA PRO A 31 6.44 -26.16 15.06
C PRO A 31 6.66 -25.04 16.07
N LEU A 32 7.73 -24.26 15.85
CA LEU A 32 7.95 -23.03 16.61
C LEU A 32 6.74 -22.13 16.36
N THR A 33 5.89 -21.99 17.38
CA THR A 33 4.82 -21.00 17.36
C THR A 33 5.45 -19.62 17.30
N PHE A 34 4.95 -18.79 16.39
CA PHE A 34 5.40 -17.41 16.26
C PHE A 34 5.13 -16.67 17.57
N LYS A 35 6.20 -16.39 18.33
CA LYS A 35 6.12 -15.58 19.55
C LYS A 35 6.48 -14.15 19.19
N THR A 36 5.45 -13.34 19.01
CA THR A 36 5.54 -11.93 18.59
C THR A 36 6.04 -11.00 19.69
N GLN A 37 6.04 -11.44 20.95
CA GLN A 37 6.50 -10.62 22.05
C GLN A 37 8.03 -10.57 21.99
N LYS A 38 8.56 -9.44 21.51
CA LYS A 38 9.76 -8.90 22.16
C LYS A 38 9.44 -8.93 23.65
N ASP A 39 10.22 -9.67 24.45
CA ASP A 39 10.31 -9.40 25.88
C ASP A 39 10.40 -7.88 26.01
N ASP A 40 9.66 -7.28 26.94
CA ASP A 40 9.64 -5.85 27.21
C ASP A 40 11.07 -5.36 27.51
N GLU A 41 11.91 -5.20 26.48
CA GLU A 41 13.01 -4.27 26.48
C GLU A 41 12.28 -2.95 26.67
N GLU A 42 12.29 -2.47 27.91
CA GLU A 42 11.90 -1.11 28.27
C GLU A 42 12.48 -0.19 27.20
N GLN A 43 11.67 0.13 26.19
CA GLN A 43 12.01 1.17 25.25
C GLN A 43 12.17 2.38 26.14
N THR A 44 13.39 2.88 26.26
CA THR A 44 13.70 4.13 26.94
C THR A 44 12.81 5.22 26.34
N ASP A 45 11.64 5.44 26.94
CA ASP A 45 10.46 6.10 26.35
C ASP A 45 10.60 7.63 26.26
N ASN A 46 11.83 8.12 26.20
CA ASN A 46 12.17 9.55 26.25
C ASN A 46 12.94 10.04 25.02
N ALA A 47 13.31 9.17 24.08
CA ALA A 47 13.91 9.63 22.83
C ALA A 47 12.82 10.20 21.90
N LEU A 48 13.05 11.42 21.39
CA LEU A 48 12.18 12.00 20.37
C LEU A 48 12.27 11.14 19.10
N GLN A 49 11.16 10.50 18.72
CA GLN A 49 11.05 9.76 17.47
C GLN A 49 10.60 10.70 16.35
N GLU A 50 11.49 10.97 15.39
CA GLU A 50 11.13 11.72 14.18
C GLU A 50 10.66 10.77 13.07
N ILE A 51 9.48 11.05 12.52
CA ILE A 51 8.85 10.26 11.45
C ILE A 51 8.61 11.17 10.25
N TRP A 52 9.06 10.75 9.07
CA TRP A 52 8.74 11.45 7.84
C TRP A 52 7.26 11.27 7.48
N VAL A 53 6.60 12.32 6.99
CA VAL A 53 5.19 12.29 6.54
C VAL A 53 4.94 11.12 5.57
N ASN A 54 5.84 10.90 4.62
CA ASN A 54 5.72 9.79 3.68
C ASN A 54 5.81 8.42 4.35
N SER A 55 6.59 8.28 5.43
CA SER A 55 6.68 7.03 6.20
C SER A 55 5.42 6.80 7.03
N PHE A 56 4.91 7.86 7.68
CA PHE A 56 3.63 7.84 8.39
C PHE A 56 2.50 7.37 7.46
N VAL A 57 2.36 7.99 6.28
CA VAL A 57 1.33 7.61 5.31
C VAL A 57 1.53 6.16 4.81
N LYS A 58 2.77 5.76 4.49
CA LYS A 58 3.06 4.39 4.03
C LYS A 58 2.73 3.32 5.06
N PHE A 59 2.87 3.61 6.35
CA PHE A 59 2.45 2.67 7.40
C PHE A 59 0.96 2.33 7.28
N PHE A 60 0.09 3.33 7.12
CA PHE A 60 -1.35 3.10 7.02
C PHE A 60 -1.78 2.49 5.67
N GLU A 61 -0.95 2.60 4.62
CA GLU A 61 -1.21 1.91 3.35
C GLU A 61 -0.94 0.40 3.43
N ALA A 62 0.08 0.00 4.20
CA ALA A 62 0.54 -1.37 4.31
C ALA A 62 1.31 -1.58 5.63
N PRO A 63 0.62 -1.75 6.76
CA PRO A 63 1.27 -1.75 8.08
C PRO A 63 2.13 -2.99 8.31
N ILE A 64 1.73 -4.15 7.79
CA ILE A 64 2.53 -5.38 7.81
C ILE A 64 3.84 -5.17 7.06
N ASP A 65 3.77 -4.78 5.79
CA ASP A 65 4.95 -4.48 4.98
C ASP A 65 5.85 -3.44 5.67
N TRP A 66 5.25 -2.40 6.26
CA TRP A 66 5.99 -1.37 6.98
C TRP A 66 6.76 -1.94 8.17
N TYR A 67 6.14 -2.80 8.98
CA TYR A 67 6.75 -3.47 10.12
C TYR A 67 7.97 -4.30 9.70
N PHE A 68 7.83 -5.16 8.69
CA PHE A 68 8.96 -5.95 8.19
C PHE A 68 10.10 -5.06 7.71
N ASN A 69 9.78 -4.02 6.93
CA ASN A 69 10.78 -3.14 6.33
C ASN A 69 11.51 -2.23 7.35
N HIS A 70 10.81 -1.72 8.37
CA HIS A 70 11.34 -0.68 9.27
C HIS A 70 11.64 -1.17 10.68
N VAL A 71 10.95 -2.20 11.17
CA VAL A 71 11.17 -2.78 12.50
C VAL A 71 12.10 -3.98 12.40
N LEU A 72 11.79 -4.94 11.53
CA LEU A 72 12.62 -6.15 11.36
C LEU A 72 13.80 -5.94 10.40
N GLY A 73 13.72 -4.95 9.52
CA GLY A 73 14.72 -4.72 8.47
C GLY A 73 14.73 -5.81 7.38
N ILE A 74 13.64 -6.57 7.26
CA ILE A 74 13.47 -7.65 6.28
C ILE A 74 12.80 -7.08 5.03
N LYS A 75 13.42 -7.29 3.87
CA LYS A 75 12.89 -6.90 2.57
C LYS A 75 12.88 -8.11 1.64
N TYR A 76 11.70 -8.44 1.13
CA TYR A 76 11.50 -9.55 0.19
C TYR A 76 11.68 -9.16 -1.28
N ASN A 77 11.81 -7.87 -1.57
CA ASN A 77 12.06 -7.41 -2.93
C ASN A 77 13.47 -7.83 -3.35
N GLU A 78 13.57 -8.87 -4.16
CA GLU A 78 14.73 -9.10 -5.01
C GLU A 78 14.59 -8.13 -6.19
N GLU A 79 15.54 -7.18 -6.32
CA GLU A 79 15.63 -6.40 -7.55
C GLU A 79 16.03 -7.36 -8.66
N ASP A 80 15.09 -7.62 -9.58
CA ASP A 80 15.39 -8.36 -10.79
C ASP A 80 16.24 -7.45 -11.70
N ASP A 81 17.56 -7.50 -11.50
CA ASP A 81 18.56 -6.78 -12.30
C ASP A 81 18.74 -7.40 -13.70
N THR A 82 17.86 -8.33 -14.10
CA THR A 82 17.88 -8.90 -15.43
C THR A 82 17.51 -7.83 -16.46
N LEU A 83 18.49 -7.45 -17.27
CA LEU A 83 18.24 -6.61 -18.43
C LEU A 83 17.29 -7.33 -19.38
N GLU A 84 16.25 -6.62 -19.83
CA GLU A 84 15.35 -7.18 -20.83
C GLU A 84 16.12 -7.48 -22.13
N ASP A 85 15.98 -8.72 -22.61
CA ASP A 85 16.57 -9.17 -23.89
C ASP A 85 15.85 -8.56 -25.11
N THR A 86 14.68 -7.97 -24.91
CA THR A 86 13.82 -7.43 -25.97
C THR A 86 13.58 -5.94 -25.84
N GLU A 87 13.39 -5.28 -26.97
CA GLU A 87 12.95 -3.88 -26.97
C GLU A 87 11.52 -3.72 -26.42
N LEU A 88 11.22 -2.52 -25.92
CA LEU A 88 9.91 -2.16 -25.39
C LEU A 88 8.88 -2.04 -26.54
N PHE A 89 8.00 -3.03 -26.68
CA PHE A 89 6.92 -3.02 -27.69
C PHE A 89 5.62 -2.41 -27.19
N GLY A 90 5.44 -2.31 -25.87
CA GLY A 90 4.26 -1.76 -25.23
C GLY A 90 4.58 -1.43 -23.78
N LEU A 91 3.68 -0.69 -23.13
CA LEU A 91 3.85 -0.37 -21.73
C LEU A 91 3.08 -1.35 -20.85
N ASP A 92 3.74 -1.89 -19.83
CA ASP A 92 3.05 -2.58 -18.74
C ASP A 92 2.24 -1.59 -17.86
N TYR A 93 1.50 -2.10 -16.87
CA TYR A 93 0.67 -1.26 -16.01
C TYR A 93 1.45 -0.24 -15.17
N LEU A 94 2.66 -0.59 -14.71
CA LEU A 94 3.49 0.28 -13.88
C LEU A 94 4.11 1.39 -14.74
N GLN A 95 4.60 1.04 -15.93
CA GLN A 95 5.11 1.98 -16.92
C GLN A 95 4.00 2.94 -17.39
N GLN A 96 2.80 2.43 -17.69
CA GLN A 96 1.64 3.26 -18.01
C GLN A 96 1.30 4.19 -16.84
N TRP A 97 1.29 3.69 -15.61
CA TRP A 97 1.02 4.50 -14.42
C TRP A 97 2.06 5.62 -14.27
N SER A 98 3.35 5.29 -14.40
CA SER A 98 4.46 6.26 -14.32
C SER A 98 4.32 7.35 -15.39
N PHE A 99 4.08 6.96 -16.64
CA PHE A 99 3.87 7.91 -17.72
C PHE A 99 2.63 8.80 -17.51
N LYS A 100 1.54 8.25 -16.96
CA LYS A 100 0.34 9.03 -16.59
C LYS A 100 0.65 10.08 -15.51
N GLN A 101 1.49 9.75 -14.52
CA GLN A 101 1.91 10.68 -13.48
C GLN A 101 2.77 11.82 -14.06
N GLU A 102 3.69 11.51 -14.97
CA GLU A 102 4.49 12.54 -15.66
C GLU A 102 3.61 13.42 -16.55
N LEU A 103 2.68 12.82 -17.31
CA LEU A 103 1.70 13.55 -18.11
C LEU A 103 0.88 14.51 -17.25
N LEU A 104 0.39 14.09 -16.08
CA LEU A 104 -0.44 14.94 -15.22
C LEU A 104 0.29 16.22 -14.78
N ARG A 105 1.59 16.12 -14.49
CA ARG A 105 2.44 17.26 -14.08
C ARG A 105 2.90 18.13 -15.26
N HIS A 106 2.82 17.61 -16.48
CA HIS A 106 3.24 18.31 -17.69
C HIS A 106 2.14 19.26 -18.18
N GLU A 107 2.38 20.56 -18.06
CA GLU A 107 1.46 21.63 -18.47
C GLU A 107 1.58 21.98 -19.97
N GLU A 108 2.74 21.73 -20.58
CA GLU A 108 3.01 22.03 -22.00
C GLU A 108 2.51 20.92 -22.94
N ASP A 109 2.63 21.16 -24.25
CA ASP A 109 2.33 20.21 -25.32
C ASP A 109 3.01 18.85 -25.05
N PRO A 110 2.24 17.73 -24.99
CA PRO A 110 2.79 16.42 -24.69
C PRO A 110 3.80 15.93 -25.73
N GLU A 111 3.88 16.49 -26.94
CA GLU A 111 4.82 16.02 -27.97
C GLU A 111 6.28 16.03 -27.48
N ALA A 112 6.69 17.05 -26.71
CA ALA A 112 8.05 17.09 -26.14
C ALA A 112 8.31 15.92 -25.18
N LEU A 113 7.32 15.58 -24.36
CA LEU A 113 7.36 14.47 -23.42
C LEU A 113 7.40 13.12 -24.15
N ILE A 114 6.58 12.97 -25.20
CA ILE A 114 6.57 11.78 -26.05
C ILE A 114 7.94 11.57 -26.71
N GLN A 115 8.51 12.63 -27.30
CA GLN A 115 9.83 12.56 -27.93
C GLN A 115 10.93 12.22 -26.93
N LYS A 116 10.86 12.77 -25.71
CA LYS A 116 11.76 12.43 -24.61
C LYS A 116 11.64 10.95 -24.26
N GLY A 117 10.42 10.44 -24.07
CA GLY A 117 10.17 9.04 -23.72
C GLY A 117 10.68 8.06 -24.76
N ILE A 118 10.44 8.33 -26.05
CA ILE A 118 10.95 7.50 -27.16
C ILE A 118 12.49 7.50 -27.18
N LYS A 119 13.14 8.65 -26.98
CA LYS A 119 14.61 8.75 -26.97
C LYS A 119 15.26 8.09 -25.75
N GLN A 120 14.57 8.08 -24.62
CA GLN A 120 15.02 7.44 -23.38
C GLN A 120 14.71 5.94 -23.34
N GLY A 121 13.92 5.43 -24.29
CA GLY A 121 13.48 4.04 -24.30
C GLY A 121 12.37 3.72 -23.27
N SER A 122 11.75 4.74 -22.67
CA SER A 122 10.60 4.56 -21.75
C SER A 122 9.25 4.51 -22.48
N LEU A 123 9.25 4.78 -23.80
CA LEU A 123 8.14 4.53 -24.70
C LEU A 123 8.60 3.66 -25.88
N PRO A 124 7.70 2.85 -26.47
CA PRO A 124 8.01 2.09 -27.66
C PRO A 124 8.53 2.96 -28.81
N LEU A 125 9.35 2.40 -29.69
CA LEU A 125 9.95 3.16 -30.78
C LEU A 125 8.92 3.62 -31.83
N LYS A 126 9.27 4.72 -32.52
CA LYS A 126 8.54 5.25 -33.69
C LYS A 126 7.05 5.49 -33.42
N ASN A 127 6.18 5.04 -34.33
CA ASN A 127 4.75 5.30 -34.32
C ASN A 127 4.03 4.54 -33.19
N GLN A 128 4.60 3.43 -32.71
CA GLN A 128 4.00 2.66 -31.63
C GLN A 128 4.02 3.47 -30.33
N GLY A 129 5.14 4.10 -29.99
CA GLY A 129 5.23 4.96 -28.82
C GLY A 129 4.30 6.16 -28.89
N LYS A 130 4.19 6.79 -30.08
CA LYS A 130 3.24 7.88 -30.32
C LYS A 130 1.80 7.41 -30.07
N TYR A 131 1.40 6.31 -30.70
CA TYR A 131 0.06 5.76 -30.55
C TYR A 131 -0.26 5.39 -29.08
N THR A 132 0.66 4.70 -28.40
CA THR A 132 0.49 4.37 -26.98
C THR A 132 0.35 5.62 -26.11
N ALA A 133 1.18 6.64 -26.35
CA ALA A 133 1.08 7.90 -25.62
C ALA A 133 -0.24 8.63 -25.89
N GLU A 134 -0.69 8.71 -27.15
CA GLU A 134 -1.96 9.32 -27.55
C GLU A 134 -3.15 8.66 -26.83
N GLN A 135 -3.17 7.33 -26.72
CA GLN A 135 -4.22 6.62 -25.98
C GLN A 135 -4.23 7.00 -24.48
N LEU A 136 -3.06 7.12 -23.85
CA LEU A 136 -2.94 7.49 -22.44
C LEU A 136 -3.32 8.96 -22.22
N ILE A 137 -2.99 9.83 -23.18
CA ILE A 137 -3.37 11.24 -23.19
C ILE A 137 -4.88 11.37 -23.30
N GLU A 138 -5.52 10.67 -24.24
CA GLU A 138 -6.98 10.65 -24.41
C GLU A 138 -7.68 10.16 -23.12
N GLU A 139 -7.15 9.10 -22.50
CA GLU A 139 -7.67 8.59 -21.23
C GLU A 139 -7.55 9.62 -20.10
N LEU A 140 -6.46 10.38 -20.04
CA LEU A 140 -6.23 11.38 -18.99
C LEU A 140 -6.94 12.71 -19.23
N GLN A 141 -7.44 12.99 -20.45
CA GLN A 141 -8.04 14.29 -20.77
C GLN A 141 -9.13 14.72 -19.77
N PRO A 142 -10.11 13.88 -19.41
CA PRO A 142 -11.15 14.28 -18.46
C PRO A 142 -10.57 14.69 -17.10
N LEU A 143 -9.56 13.96 -16.61
CA LEU A 143 -8.90 14.22 -15.34
C LEU A 143 -8.11 15.53 -15.39
N LYS A 144 -7.32 15.74 -16.46
CA LYS A 144 -6.57 16.99 -16.65
C LYS A 144 -7.49 18.20 -16.73
N GLN A 145 -8.61 18.09 -17.45
CA GLN A 145 -9.58 19.17 -17.55
C GLN A 145 -10.16 19.51 -16.17
N ARG A 146 -10.62 18.50 -15.42
CA ARG A 146 -11.19 18.73 -14.08
C ARG A 146 -10.15 19.28 -13.10
N TYR A 147 -8.93 18.77 -13.15
CA TYR A 147 -7.81 19.28 -12.34
C TYR A 147 -7.53 20.76 -12.65
N LYS A 148 -7.52 21.15 -13.92
CA LYS A 148 -7.34 22.56 -14.32
C LYS A 148 -8.48 23.46 -13.86
N GLU A 149 -9.73 22.96 -13.90
CA GLU A 149 -10.90 23.68 -13.41
C GLU A 149 -10.83 23.92 -11.89
N LEU A 150 -10.42 22.91 -11.10
CA LEU A 150 -10.30 23.04 -9.65
C LEU A 150 -9.11 23.90 -9.22
N THR A 151 -7.98 23.79 -9.93
CA THR A 151 -6.79 24.61 -9.65
C THR A 151 -6.96 26.06 -10.09
N ASP A 152 -7.83 26.35 -11.07
CA ASP A 152 -8.08 27.70 -11.61
C ASP A 152 -6.79 28.44 -12.03
N ASN A 153 -5.80 27.70 -12.54
CA ASN A 153 -4.44 28.18 -12.84
C ASN A 153 -3.71 28.82 -11.65
N LYS A 154 -4.16 28.58 -10.42
CA LYS A 154 -3.45 28.99 -9.21
C LYS A 154 -2.17 28.20 -9.10
N LYS A 155 -1.16 28.82 -8.49
CA LYS A 155 0.14 28.19 -8.29
C LYS A 155 0.06 27.18 -7.15
N GLU A 156 0.64 26.01 -7.36
CA GLU A 156 0.82 25.00 -6.32
C GLU A 156 1.74 25.53 -5.22
N VAL A 157 1.35 25.29 -3.96
CA VAL A 157 2.13 25.65 -2.77
C VAL A 157 2.55 24.36 -2.06
N SER A 158 3.84 24.28 -1.77
CA SER A 158 4.42 23.25 -0.91
C SER A 158 4.32 23.69 0.55
N ASN A 159 3.77 22.84 1.42
CA ASN A 159 3.52 23.15 2.83
C ASN A 159 4.39 22.27 3.73
N ASP A 160 5.16 22.89 4.60
CA ASP A 160 5.95 22.17 5.59
C ASP A 160 5.07 21.65 6.73
N ILE A 161 5.22 20.37 7.02
CA ILE A 161 4.56 19.67 8.12
C ILE A 161 5.60 19.51 9.23
N ASP A 162 5.27 20.03 10.41
CA ASP A 162 6.05 19.87 11.63
C ASP A 162 5.10 19.79 12.83
N LEU A 163 4.59 18.58 13.08
CA LEU A 163 3.61 18.30 14.11
C LEU A 163 4.24 17.46 15.22
N ARG A 164 3.92 17.77 16.48
CA ARG A 164 4.45 17.06 17.64
C ARG A 164 3.34 16.45 18.50
N PHE A 165 3.48 15.16 18.77
CA PHE A 165 2.56 14.35 19.56
C PHE A 165 3.37 13.61 20.63
N GLY A 166 3.52 14.22 21.81
CA GLY A 166 4.38 13.71 22.89
C GLY A 166 5.85 13.59 22.46
N ASN A 167 6.36 12.35 22.41
CA ASN A 167 7.71 11.99 21.94
C ASN A 167 7.79 11.74 20.42
N ILE A 168 6.68 11.79 19.69
CA ILE A 168 6.67 11.63 18.23
C ILE A 168 6.63 13.00 17.55
N ARG A 169 7.45 13.20 16.52
CA ARG A 169 7.43 14.38 15.66
C ARG A 169 7.28 13.96 14.21
N ILE A 170 6.19 14.38 13.56
CA ILE A 170 5.94 14.12 12.14
C ILE A 170 6.47 15.30 11.34
N LYS A 171 7.39 15.02 10.40
CA LYS A 171 8.06 16.03 9.55
C LYS A 171 7.98 15.74 8.07
N GLY A 172 7.95 16.77 7.25
CA GLY A 172 8.14 16.66 5.81
C GLY A 172 7.45 17.80 5.10
N THR A 173 7.25 17.64 3.80
CA THR A 173 6.57 18.65 3.00
C THR A 173 5.47 17.98 2.17
N LEU A 174 4.32 18.63 2.08
CA LEU A 174 3.18 18.19 1.28
C LEU A 174 2.88 19.19 0.17
N GLU A 175 2.76 18.66 -1.03
CA GLU A 175 2.39 19.38 -2.26
C GLU A 175 0.89 19.15 -2.57
N GLY A 176 0.39 19.73 -3.65
CA GLY A 176 -1.00 19.61 -4.11
C GLY A 176 -1.96 20.61 -3.47
N VAL A 177 -1.47 21.70 -2.90
CA VAL A 177 -2.31 22.74 -2.29
C VAL A 177 -2.38 23.97 -3.19
N PHE A 178 -3.61 24.40 -3.49
CA PHE A 178 -3.93 25.53 -4.36
C PHE A 178 -4.90 26.45 -3.62
N ASP A 179 -4.45 27.63 -3.17
CA ASP A 179 -5.28 28.60 -2.44
C ASP A 179 -6.08 27.95 -1.29
N LYS A 180 -5.35 27.26 -0.40
CA LYS A 180 -5.89 26.49 0.74
C LYS A 180 -6.84 25.34 0.37
N HIS A 181 -6.86 24.90 -0.87
CA HIS A 181 -7.57 23.71 -1.31
C HIS A 181 -6.57 22.59 -1.63
N TYR A 182 -6.66 21.46 -0.93
CA TYR A 182 -5.85 20.28 -1.26
C TYR A 182 -6.52 19.46 -2.36
N ILE A 183 -5.77 19.15 -3.43
CA ILE A 183 -6.24 18.33 -4.53
C ILE A 183 -5.38 17.06 -4.63
N GLY A 184 -5.93 15.93 -4.19
CA GLY A 184 -5.36 14.61 -4.41
C GLY A 184 -5.74 14.06 -5.79
N VAL A 185 -4.82 13.37 -6.46
CA VAL A 185 -5.10 12.79 -7.79
C VAL A 185 -4.74 11.32 -7.87
N THR A 186 -5.68 10.52 -8.37
CA THR A 186 -5.55 9.07 -8.54
C THR A 186 -5.80 8.70 -10.01
N THR A 187 -4.73 8.29 -10.70
CA THR A 187 -4.79 7.84 -12.11
C THR A 187 -5.09 6.35 -12.25
N SER A 188 -5.13 5.61 -11.13
CA SER A 188 -5.43 4.17 -11.15
C SER A 188 -6.93 3.93 -11.18
N LYS A 189 -7.34 3.00 -12.04
CA LYS A 189 -8.74 2.54 -12.18
C LYS A 189 -9.04 1.27 -11.37
N SER A 190 -8.01 0.67 -10.76
CA SER A 190 -8.16 -0.53 -9.92
C SER A 190 -8.73 -0.12 -8.56
N SER A 191 -9.75 -0.84 -8.07
CA SER A 191 -10.37 -0.59 -6.77
C SER A 191 -9.36 -0.62 -5.62
N THR A 192 -8.48 -1.63 -5.60
CA THR A 192 -7.42 -1.77 -4.60
C THR A 192 -6.47 -0.59 -4.59
N SER A 193 -5.97 -0.19 -5.77
CA SER A 193 -5.07 0.96 -5.87
C SER A 193 -5.79 2.26 -5.51
N ALA A 194 -7.03 2.44 -5.97
CA ALA A 194 -7.83 3.61 -5.66
C ALA A 194 -8.03 3.76 -4.15
N LEU A 195 -8.32 2.68 -3.43
CA LEU A 195 -8.44 2.70 -1.98
C LEU A 195 -7.13 3.10 -1.28
N LYS A 196 -5.99 2.58 -1.76
CA LYS A 196 -4.65 2.99 -1.29
C LYS A 196 -4.41 4.49 -1.48
N TYR A 197 -4.68 5.02 -2.67
CA TYR A 197 -4.48 6.45 -2.94
C TYR A 197 -5.49 7.33 -2.19
N ARG A 198 -6.73 6.88 -2.02
CA ARG A 198 -7.73 7.55 -1.18
C ARG A 198 -7.27 7.67 0.26
N THR A 199 -6.81 6.56 0.84
CA THR A 199 -6.26 6.54 2.20
C THR A 199 -5.07 7.51 2.32
N ARG A 200 -4.17 7.49 1.34
CA ARG A 200 -3.05 8.45 1.26
C ARG A 200 -3.51 9.90 1.24
N ASN A 201 -4.42 10.24 0.33
CA ASN A 201 -4.90 11.60 0.13
C ASN A 201 -5.68 12.09 1.35
N TYR A 202 -6.45 11.22 2.00
CA TYR A 202 -7.11 11.50 3.26
C TYR A 202 -6.12 11.76 4.41
N LEU A 203 -5.11 10.91 4.60
CA LEU A 203 -4.08 11.13 5.62
C LEU A 203 -3.29 12.42 5.39
N ARG A 204 -3.03 12.76 4.12
CA ARG A 204 -2.39 14.03 3.76
C ARG A 204 -3.29 15.22 4.09
N SER A 205 -4.59 15.14 3.80
CA SER A 205 -5.53 16.20 4.17
C SER A 205 -5.63 16.38 5.68
N LEU A 206 -5.62 15.30 6.47
CA LEU A 206 -5.55 15.37 7.94
C LEU A 206 -4.32 16.15 8.44
N LEU A 207 -3.13 15.83 7.92
CA LEU A 207 -1.89 16.52 8.27
C LEU A 207 -1.94 18.01 7.89
N LEU A 208 -2.50 18.33 6.72
CA LEU A 208 -2.67 19.70 6.24
C LEU A 208 -3.70 20.48 7.08
N TYR A 209 -4.83 19.87 7.46
CA TYR A 209 -5.80 20.48 8.37
C TYR A 209 -5.21 20.74 9.76
N ALA A 210 -4.42 19.80 10.29
CA ALA A 210 -3.72 19.97 11.58
C ALA A 210 -2.70 21.12 11.56
N CYS A 211 -2.16 21.46 10.38
CA CYS A 211 -1.27 22.61 10.17
C CYS A 211 -2.02 23.90 9.77
N GLU A 212 -3.35 23.88 9.65
CA GLU A 212 -4.16 25.00 9.13
C GLU A 212 -3.75 25.46 7.72
N ALA A 213 -3.14 24.57 6.93
CA ALA A 213 -2.67 24.85 5.58
C ALA A 213 -3.81 24.87 4.54
N ILE A 214 -4.93 24.23 4.86
CA ILE A 214 -6.07 24.04 3.96
C ILE A 214 -7.41 24.30 4.66
N GLU A 215 -8.42 24.64 3.87
CA GLU A 215 -9.82 24.85 4.30
C GLU A 215 -10.77 23.81 3.68
N SER A 216 -10.35 23.14 2.62
CA SER A 216 -11.07 22.07 1.93
C SER A 216 -10.10 21.11 1.24
N ALA A 217 -10.55 19.88 1.00
CA ALA A 217 -9.74 18.84 0.38
C ALA A 217 -10.61 17.95 -0.51
N THR A 218 -10.12 17.66 -1.72
CA THR A 218 -10.84 16.89 -2.72
C THR A 218 -9.91 15.91 -3.41
N GLU A 219 -10.40 14.73 -3.75
CA GLU A 219 -9.73 13.73 -4.55
C GLU A 219 -10.37 13.62 -5.94
N LEU A 220 -9.54 13.63 -6.99
CA LEU A 220 -9.93 13.30 -8.35
C LEU A 220 -9.45 11.89 -8.71
N THR A 221 -10.38 11.00 -9.03
CA THR A 221 -10.08 9.60 -9.40
C THR A 221 -10.57 9.27 -10.80
N LEU A 222 -9.74 8.59 -11.60
CA LEU A 222 -10.21 7.99 -12.85
C LEU A 222 -11.08 6.76 -12.58
N GLN A 223 -12.26 6.73 -13.17
CA GLN A 223 -13.17 5.59 -13.11
C GLN A 223 -13.64 5.17 -14.51
N LYS A 224 -14.03 3.91 -14.63
CA LYS A 224 -14.65 3.37 -15.85
C LYS A 224 -16.14 3.18 -15.59
N GLU A 225 -16.98 4.08 -16.09
CA GLU A 225 -18.42 4.00 -15.96
C GLU A 225 -19.05 3.63 -17.33
N LYS A 226 -19.79 2.52 -17.40
CA LYS A 226 -20.52 2.08 -18.61
C LYS A 226 -19.66 2.07 -19.89
N GLY A 227 -18.39 1.67 -19.75
CA GLY A 227 -17.44 1.59 -20.86
C GLY A 227 -16.79 2.93 -21.26
N LYS A 228 -17.13 4.04 -20.61
CA LYS A 228 -16.49 5.34 -20.78
C LYS A 228 -15.58 5.67 -19.60
N ILE A 229 -14.53 6.44 -19.88
CA ILE A 229 -13.66 6.98 -18.83
C ILE A 229 -14.32 8.26 -18.30
N ALA A 230 -14.46 8.33 -16.98
CA ALA A 230 -15.00 9.48 -16.28
C ALA A 230 -14.11 9.83 -15.09
N VAL A 231 -14.30 11.03 -14.54
CA VAL A 231 -13.64 11.48 -13.31
C VAL A 231 -14.67 11.40 -12.19
N GLN A 232 -14.28 10.77 -11.09
CA GLN A 232 -14.99 10.88 -9.82
C GLN A 232 -14.32 11.96 -8.98
N GLU A 233 -15.12 12.82 -8.39
CA GLU A 233 -14.69 13.82 -7.41
C GLU A 233 -15.23 13.42 -6.04
N ILE A 234 -14.34 13.38 -5.06
CA ILE A 234 -14.66 12.96 -3.70
C ILE A 234 -14.13 14.04 -2.75
N ASP A 235 -15.04 14.75 -2.11
CA ASP A 235 -14.69 15.73 -1.10
C ASP A 235 -14.44 15.05 0.25
N TYR A 236 -13.31 15.35 0.87
CA TYR A 236 -13.07 14.90 2.25
C TYR A 236 -13.77 15.83 3.24
N PRO A 237 -14.21 15.29 4.40
CA PRO A 237 -14.83 16.10 5.43
C PRO A 237 -13.89 17.23 5.87
N LYS A 238 -14.44 18.44 5.95
CA LYS A 238 -13.71 19.58 6.51
C LYS A 238 -13.54 19.35 8.01
N LEU A 239 -12.29 19.39 8.47
CA LEU A 239 -11.95 19.22 9.88
C LEU A 239 -11.34 20.49 10.44
N GLU A 240 -11.72 20.84 11.67
CA GLU A 240 -11.01 21.85 12.44
C GLU A 240 -9.65 21.30 12.89
N LYS A 241 -8.69 22.21 13.11
CA LYS A 241 -7.33 21.86 13.54
C LYS A 241 -7.29 20.85 14.69
N GLN A 242 -8.06 21.11 15.75
CA GLN A 242 -8.05 20.25 16.94
C GLN A 242 -8.66 18.88 16.66
N ALA A 243 -9.69 18.80 15.81
CA ALA A 243 -10.28 17.53 15.41
C ALA A 243 -9.28 16.69 14.59
N ALA A 244 -8.57 17.31 13.65
CA ALA A 244 -7.51 16.66 12.87
C ALA A 244 -6.36 16.17 13.77
N ILE A 245 -5.92 16.98 14.74
CA ILE A 245 -4.90 16.60 15.74
C ILE A 245 -5.36 15.37 16.53
N ASN A 246 -6.59 15.38 17.07
CA ASN A 246 -7.13 14.27 17.84
C ASN A 246 -7.21 12.97 17.00
N GLN A 247 -7.58 13.09 15.72
CA GLN A 247 -7.64 11.93 14.83
C GLN A 247 -6.25 11.37 14.53
N ILE A 248 -5.24 12.23 14.32
CA ILE A 248 -3.85 11.81 14.17
C ILE A 248 -3.33 11.15 15.47
N GLU A 249 -3.70 11.65 16.65
CA GLU A 249 -3.36 11.02 17.93
C GLU A 249 -3.93 9.61 18.05
N SER A 250 -5.18 9.40 17.63
CA SER A 250 -5.77 8.05 17.59
C SER A 250 -5.04 7.14 16.61
N LEU A 251 -4.71 7.62 15.41
CA LEU A 251 -3.92 6.87 14.43
C LEU A 251 -2.51 6.51 14.96
N LEU A 252 -1.90 7.40 15.75
CA LEU A 252 -0.59 7.16 16.36
C LEU A 252 -0.61 6.05 17.43
N LYS A 253 -1.77 5.74 18.04
CA LYS A 253 -1.89 4.56 18.92
C LYS A 253 -1.69 3.27 18.13
N PHE A 254 -2.34 3.14 16.97
CA PHE A 254 -2.15 2.02 16.06
C PHE A 254 -0.75 1.98 15.47
N PHE A 255 -0.15 3.14 15.18
CA PHE A 255 1.24 3.21 14.76
C PHE A 255 2.18 2.60 15.80
N ARG A 256 2.05 2.99 17.08
CA ARG A 256 2.85 2.42 18.18
C ARG A 256 2.63 0.91 18.34
N LYS A 257 1.38 0.45 18.26
CA LYS A 257 1.06 -0.99 18.27
C LYS A 257 1.77 -1.72 17.12
N GLY A 258 1.67 -1.16 15.91
CA GLY A 258 2.30 -1.65 14.69
C GLY A 258 3.83 -1.53 14.64
N GLN A 259 4.48 -0.88 15.62
CA GLN A 259 5.92 -0.91 15.81
C GLN A 259 6.38 -2.08 16.68
N ASN A 260 5.51 -2.58 17.56
CA ASN A 260 5.83 -3.67 18.48
C ASN A 260 5.49 -5.04 17.86
N SER A 261 4.43 -5.11 17.06
CA SER A 261 4.02 -6.32 16.34
C SER A 261 3.40 -5.96 14.99
N PRO A 262 3.37 -6.89 13.99
CA PRO A 262 2.66 -6.65 12.75
C PRO A 262 1.18 -6.39 13.02
N LEU A 263 0.67 -5.23 12.63
CA LEU A 263 -0.76 -4.92 12.79
C LEU A 263 -1.57 -5.84 11.87
N MET A 264 -2.58 -6.54 12.41
CA MET A 264 -3.49 -7.41 11.65
C MET A 264 -4.47 -6.60 10.79
N PHE A 265 -3.93 -5.81 9.86
CA PHE A 265 -4.73 -4.95 9.01
C PHE A 265 -4.17 -4.86 7.58
N CYS A 266 -5.09 -4.88 6.62
CA CYS A 266 -4.87 -4.39 5.27
C CYS A 266 -6.10 -3.57 4.84
N LEU A 267 -5.95 -2.68 3.88
CA LEU A 267 -7.03 -1.79 3.44
C LEU A 267 -8.27 -2.56 2.94
N GLU A 268 -8.09 -3.73 2.37
CA GLU A 268 -9.17 -4.59 1.89
C GLU A 268 -9.92 -5.27 3.03
N ALA A 269 -9.25 -5.54 4.17
CA ALA A 269 -9.90 -6.05 5.37
C ALA A 269 -10.82 -5.01 6.03
N ALA A 270 -10.63 -3.73 5.70
CA ALA A 270 -11.52 -2.64 6.12
C ALA A 270 -12.81 -2.54 5.30
N ILE A 271 -13.01 -3.38 4.28
CA ILE A 271 -14.20 -3.35 3.43
C ILE A 271 -15.08 -4.55 3.78
N PRO A 272 -16.40 -4.37 3.99
CA PRO A 272 -17.33 -5.48 4.16
C PRO A 272 -17.28 -6.49 3.02
N GLY A 273 -17.49 -7.77 3.35
CA GLY A 273 -17.60 -8.84 2.38
C GLY A 273 -18.71 -8.60 1.35
N LYS A 274 -18.63 -9.30 0.22
CA LYS A 274 -19.66 -9.19 -0.82
C LYS A 274 -21.03 -9.57 -0.24
N ASP A 275 -22.02 -8.71 -0.45
CA ASP A 275 -23.40 -8.86 0.04
C ASP A 275 -23.53 -8.83 1.58
N MET A 276 -22.52 -8.31 2.29
CA MET A 276 -22.55 -8.07 3.74
C MET A 276 -22.61 -6.57 4.05
N ASP A 277 -23.33 -6.21 5.12
CA ASP A 277 -23.45 -4.82 5.59
C ASP A 277 -22.31 -4.43 6.55
N ASP A 278 -21.56 -5.39 7.08
CA ASP A 278 -20.51 -5.19 8.09
C ASP A 278 -19.29 -6.09 7.85
N ILE A 279 -18.16 -5.72 8.46
CA ILE A 279 -16.90 -6.46 8.43
C ILE A 279 -17.04 -7.71 9.31
N THR A 280 -16.69 -8.87 8.76
CA THR A 280 -16.69 -10.16 9.47
C THR A 280 -15.29 -10.79 9.48
N ILE A 281 -15.04 -11.70 10.41
CA ILE A 281 -13.76 -12.44 10.48
C ILE A 281 -13.47 -13.14 9.14
N ASP A 282 -14.48 -13.75 8.52
CA ASP A 282 -14.32 -14.41 7.21
C ASP A 282 -13.91 -13.41 6.12
N SER A 283 -14.54 -12.22 6.08
CA SER A 283 -14.17 -11.19 5.11
C SER A 283 -12.74 -10.66 5.30
N VAL A 284 -12.27 -10.58 6.56
CA VAL A 284 -10.89 -10.20 6.88
C VAL A 284 -9.91 -11.28 6.43
N LYS A 285 -10.21 -12.56 6.70
CA LYS A 285 -9.39 -13.68 6.22
C LYS A 285 -9.33 -13.73 4.70
N ASP A 286 -10.47 -13.57 4.03
CA ASP A 286 -10.54 -13.48 2.56
C ASP A 286 -9.68 -12.33 2.01
N ALA A 287 -9.65 -11.17 2.69
CA ALA A 287 -8.82 -10.04 2.29
C ALA A 287 -7.32 -10.37 2.35
N PHE A 288 -6.86 -11.03 3.43
CA PHE A 288 -5.48 -11.49 3.54
C PHE A 288 -5.16 -12.59 2.51
N GLU A 289 -6.05 -13.57 2.32
CA GLU A 289 -5.88 -14.61 1.31
C GLU A 289 -5.73 -14.04 -0.10
N ASN A 290 -6.55 -13.05 -0.45
CA ASN A 290 -6.50 -12.43 -1.76
C ASN A 290 -5.21 -11.62 -1.97
N ARG A 291 -4.62 -11.04 -0.92
CA ARG A 291 -3.31 -10.36 -0.98
C ARG A 291 -2.14 -11.33 -1.20
N MET A 292 -2.28 -12.60 -0.81
CA MET A 292 -1.25 -13.63 -1.03
C MET A 292 -1.27 -14.23 -2.44
N LYS A 293 -2.40 -14.12 -3.15
CA LYS A 293 -2.56 -14.71 -4.49
C LYS A 293 -1.76 -13.91 -5.52
N GLU A 294 -1.06 -14.63 -6.39
CA GLU A 294 -0.48 -14.06 -7.60
C GLU A 294 -1.59 -13.54 -8.52
N ASN A 295 -1.39 -12.35 -9.08
CA ASN A 295 -2.26 -11.85 -10.14
C ASN A 295 -1.70 -12.24 -11.51
N SER A 296 -2.05 -13.44 -11.97
CA SER A 296 -1.65 -13.96 -13.28
C SER A 296 -2.47 -13.40 -14.45
N ASN A 297 -3.48 -12.55 -14.20
CA ASN A 297 -4.26 -11.88 -15.26
C ASN A 297 -3.54 -10.67 -15.86
N VAL A 298 -2.39 -10.30 -15.27
CA VAL A 298 -1.52 -9.22 -15.73
C VAL A 298 -0.25 -9.85 -16.29
N GLN A 299 0.33 -9.21 -17.31
CA GLN A 299 1.61 -9.62 -17.87
C GLN A 299 2.64 -8.50 -17.68
N PRO A 300 3.77 -8.77 -16.99
CA PRO A 300 4.11 -10.02 -16.29
C PRO A 300 3.18 -10.28 -15.07
N PRO A 301 3.00 -11.54 -14.64
CA PRO A 301 2.28 -11.86 -13.42
C PRO A 301 2.84 -11.10 -12.23
N ILE A 302 1.96 -10.54 -11.40
CA ILE A 302 2.37 -9.82 -10.19
C ILE A 302 2.33 -10.80 -9.03
N PRO A 303 3.47 -11.10 -8.36
CA PRO A 303 3.49 -12.01 -7.23
C PRO A 303 2.63 -11.46 -6.07
N GLY A 304 2.08 -12.37 -5.27
CA GLY A 304 1.38 -12.01 -4.04
C GLY A 304 2.31 -11.37 -3.00
N ASN A 305 1.71 -10.76 -1.99
CA ASN A 305 2.45 -10.11 -0.91
C ASN A 305 3.18 -11.15 -0.03
N GLN A 306 4.51 -11.21 -0.16
CA GLN A 306 5.35 -12.18 0.53
C GLN A 306 5.36 -12.02 2.06
N TYR A 307 5.21 -10.79 2.57
CA TYR A 307 5.15 -10.53 4.01
C TYR A 307 3.90 -11.16 4.63
N ILE A 308 2.75 -10.98 3.98
CA ILE A 308 1.48 -11.59 4.41
C ILE A 308 1.55 -13.10 4.28
N THR A 309 2.12 -13.63 3.19
CA THR A 309 2.31 -15.08 3.01
C THR A 309 3.15 -15.69 4.12
N MET A 310 4.21 -15.01 4.55
CA MET A 310 5.04 -15.48 5.66
C MET A 310 4.25 -15.55 6.97
N LEU A 311 3.57 -14.47 7.36
CA LEU A 311 2.73 -14.45 8.56
C LEU A 311 1.61 -15.49 8.52
N TRP A 312 1.02 -15.72 7.34
CA TRP A 312 -0.02 -16.73 7.17
C TRP A 312 0.50 -18.14 7.41
N ASN A 313 1.65 -18.48 6.83
CA ASN A 313 2.27 -19.80 7.02
C ASN A 313 2.72 -20.04 8.48
N GLU A 314 2.98 -18.97 9.23
CA GLU A 314 3.31 -19.03 10.65
C GLU A 314 2.07 -19.08 11.57
N GLY A 315 0.86 -19.10 11.00
CA GLY A 315 -0.40 -19.19 11.74
C GLY A 315 -0.82 -17.87 12.41
N TYR A 316 -0.22 -16.73 12.03
CA TYR A 316 -0.47 -15.44 12.68
C TYR A 316 -1.95 -14.99 12.62
N PHE A 317 -2.69 -15.43 11.60
CA PHE A 317 -4.09 -15.07 11.38
C PHE A 317 -5.09 -16.15 11.84
N GLU A 318 -4.64 -17.24 12.47
CA GLU A 318 -5.54 -18.33 12.90
C GLU A 318 -6.45 -17.89 14.05
N GLU A 319 -5.92 -17.08 14.97
CA GLU A 319 -6.56 -16.67 16.23
C GLU A 319 -7.31 -15.32 16.16
N ILE A 320 -7.63 -14.81 14.96
CA ILE A 320 -8.41 -13.57 14.81
C ILE A 320 -9.71 -13.69 15.61
N ASN A 321 -9.90 -12.76 16.55
CA ASN A 321 -11.03 -12.73 17.46
C ASN A 321 -11.87 -11.45 17.28
N GLU A 322 -12.89 -11.27 18.12
CA GLU A 322 -13.79 -10.10 18.07
C GLU A 322 -13.09 -8.79 18.46
N GLU A 323 -12.08 -8.82 19.34
CA GLU A 323 -11.30 -7.63 19.71
C GLU A 323 -10.48 -7.13 18.50
N ASP A 324 -9.87 -8.04 17.74
CA ASP A 324 -9.17 -7.70 16.50
C ASP A 324 -10.14 -7.11 15.46
N LEU A 325 -11.37 -7.64 15.39
CA LEU A 325 -12.40 -7.14 14.46
C LEU A 325 -12.87 -5.74 14.85
N GLU A 326 -13.05 -5.45 16.14
CA GLU A 326 -13.35 -4.11 16.64
C GLU A 326 -12.23 -3.12 16.32
N GLU A 327 -10.97 -3.52 16.50
CA GLU A 327 -9.83 -2.69 16.12
C GLU A 327 -9.78 -2.41 14.62
N ILE A 328 -10.04 -3.41 13.77
CA ILE A 328 -10.11 -3.21 12.31
C ILE A 328 -11.22 -2.21 11.95
N ARG A 329 -12.39 -2.30 12.60
CA ARG A 329 -13.49 -1.35 12.38
C ARG A 329 -13.15 0.06 12.84
N GLU A 330 -12.56 0.21 14.04
CA GLU A 330 -12.08 1.50 14.53
C GLU A 330 -11.07 2.11 13.55
N PHE A 331 -10.12 1.29 13.10
CA PHE A 331 -9.07 1.74 12.21
C PHE A 331 -9.61 2.12 10.81
N ALA A 332 -10.57 1.36 10.29
CA ALA A 332 -11.28 1.69 9.06
C ALA A 332 -12.02 3.03 9.14
N GLY A 333 -12.66 3.30 10.29
CA GLY A 333 -13.31 4.58 10.58
C GLY A 333 -12.31 5.73 10.63
N LEU A 334 -11.18 5.54 11.31
CA LEU A 334 -10.12 6.55 11.41
C LEU A 334 -9.46 6.88 10.06
N LEU A 335 -9.45 5.95 9.10
CA LEU A 335 -8.90 6.13 7.75
C LEU A 335 -9.92 6.60 6.71
N ASN A 336 -11.16 6.83 7.14
CA ASN A 336 -12.28 7.20 6.29
C ASN A 336 -12.52 6.26 5.09
N ILE A 337 -12.41 4.94 5.34
CA ILE A 337 -12.61 3.91 4.31
C ILE A 337 -14.11 3.61 4.09
N ASN A 338 -14.91 3.77 5.14
CA ASN A 338 -16.32 3.36 5.18
C ASN A 338 -17.32 4.44 4.72
N GLU A 339 -16.89 5.69 4.54
CA GLU A 339 -17.75 6.74 3.97
C GLU A 339 -17.83 6.55 2.44
N LYS A 340 -19.05 6.28 1.94
CA LYS A 340 -19.36 6.08 0.52
C LYS A 340 -19.59 7.37 -0.23
#